data_AF-A0A429X9U7-F1
#
_entry.id   AF-A0A429X9U7-F1
#
_cell.length_a   1.000
_cell.length_b   1.000
_cell.length_c   1.000
_cell.angle_alpha   90.00
_cell.angle_beta   90.00
_cell.angle_gamma   90.00
#
_symmetry.space_group_name_H-M   'P 1'
#
loop_
_entity.id
_entity.type
_entity.pdbx_description
1 polymer ?
#
loop_
_entity_poly.entity_id
_entity_poly.type
_entity_poly.pdbx_seq_one_letter_code
_entity_poly.pdbx_strand_id
1 'polypeptide(L)'
;MTIECNNQHECKRKRERWEELQQRFCPLGQKELDRFLEKIEKGKAKVVFDKHFQKRSLERSVSEVDVKEIISYGWVIERNKTTKSKSIVLLGYVGRNFRPLHVVFDMVSDDLWVAVTAYNPKSHAWKWNDRFNKRICFCNPEDVE
;
A
#
# COMPACT_ATOMS: atom_id res chain seq x y z
N MET A 1 -1.54 22.08 10.42
CA MET A 1 -1.07 22.50 9.09
C MET A 1 -2.11 22.09 8.08
N THR A 2 -2.76 23.05 7.45
CA THR A 2 -3.72 22.82 6.37
C THR A 2 -2.92 22.76 5.09
N ILE A 3 -2.89 21.62 4.41
CA ILE A 3 -2.20 21.51 3.11
C ILE A 3 -3.18 22.00 2.06
N GLU A 4 -2.86 23.12 1.41
CA GLU A 4 -3.64 23.64 0.30
C GLU A 4 -3.28 22.91 -0.99
N CYS A 5 -4.28 22.71 -1.85
CA CYS A 5 -4.11 22.01 -3.12
C CYS A 5 -3.60 22.98 -4.19
N ASN A 6 -2.36 22.79 -4.65
CA ASN A 6 -1.72 23.69 -5.62
C ASN A 6 -2.39 23.69 -7.01
N ASN A 7 -3.09 22.61 -7.37
CA ASN A 7 -3.83 22.51 -8.63
C ASN A 7 -5.04 21.58 -8.48
N GLN A 8 -6.18 22.17 -8.11
CA GLN A 8 -7.41 21.43 -7.83
C GLN A 8 -7.92 20.65 -9.05
N HIS A 9 -7.82 21.22 -10.25
CA HIS A 9 -8.29 20.57 -11.47
C HIS A 9 -7.48 19.30 -11.78
N GLU A 10 -6.16 19.41 -11.79
CA GLU A 10 -5.27 18.28 -12.05
C GLU A 10 -5.35 17.23 -10.95
N CYS A 11 -5.47 17.64 -9.69
CA CYS A 11 -5.66 16.73 -8.56
C CYS A 11 -6.98 15.95 -8.68
N LYS A 12 -8.07 16.61 -9.06
CA LYS A 12 -9.37 15.97 -9.32
C LYS A 12 -9.27 14.96 -10.45
N ARG A 13 -8.69 15.35 -11.60
CA ARG A 13 -8.50 14.48 -12.76
C ARG A 13 -7.67 13.24 -12.42
N LYS A 14 -6.57 13.41 -11.68
CA LYS A 14 -5.72 12.28 -11.20
C LYS A 14 -6.49 11.35 -10.27
N ARG A 15 -7.30 11.90 -9.36
CA ARG A 15 -8.13 11.13 -8.43
C ARG A 15 -9.17 10.29 -9.15
N GLU A 16 -9.91 10.88 -10.08
CA GLU A 16 -10.94 10.18 -10.86
C GLU A 16 -10.32 9.04 -11.66
N ARG A 17 -9.23 9.32 -12.38
CA ARG A 17 -8.49 8.29 -13.12
C ARG A 17 -7.96 7.19 -12.20
N TRP A 18 -7.40 7.55 -11.04
CA TRP A 18 -6.90 6.56 -10.07
C TRP A 18 -8.05 5.68 -9.56
N GLU A 19 -9.21 6.26 -9.25
CA GLU A 19 -10.36 5.51 -8.75
C GLU A 19 -10.90 4.52 -9.80
N GLU A 20 -11.04 4.95 -11.05
CA GLU A 20 -11.42 4.06 -12.17
C GLU A 20 -10.45 2.88 -12.31
N LEU A 21 -9.14 3.15 -12.25
CA LEU A 21 -8.12 2.12 -12.33
C LEU A 21 -8.21 1.16 -11.13
N GLN A 22 -8.33 1.66 -9.91
CA GLN A 22 -8.37 0.81 -8.72
C GLN A 22 -9.67 0.00 -8.63
N GLN A 23 -10.81 0.55 -9.05
CA GLN A 23 -12.06 -0.24 -9.16
C GLN A 23 -11.88 -1.45 -10.08
N ARG A 24 -11.14 -1.28 -11.18
CA ARG A 24 -10.84 -2.37 -12.11
C ARG A 24 -9.78 -3.34 -11.60
N PHE A 25 -8.74 -2.84 -10.94
CA PHE A 25 -7.52 -3.62 -10.68
C PHE A 25 -7.37 -4.13 -9.25
N CYS A 26 -7.96 -3.49 -8.24
CA CYS A 26 -7.93 -4.01 -6.86
C CYS A 26 -8.56 -5.40 -6.74
N PRO A 27 -9.69 -5.73 -7.40
CA PRO A 27 -10.23 -7.10 -7.37
C PRO A 27 -9.26 -8.14 -7.96
N LEU A 28 -8.47 -7.76 -8.97
CA LEU A 28 -7.44 -8.64 -9.52
C LEU A 28 -6.27 -8.80 -8.54
N GLY A 29 -5.86 -7.70 -7.90
CA GLY A 29 -4.86 -7.72 -6.85
C GLY A 29 -5.27 -8.60 -5.68
N GLN A 30 -6.55 -8.55 -5.26
CA GLN A 30 -7.05 -9.40 -4.19
C GLN A 30 -6.95 -10.88 -4.56
N LYS A 31 -7.36 -11.26 -5.77
CA LYS A 31 -7.16 -12.64 -6.27
C LYS A 31 -5.68 -13.04 -6.35
N GLU A 32 -4.79 -12.09 -6.61
CA GLU A 32 -3.34 -12.32 -6.61
C GLU A 32 -2.82 -12.55 -5.16
N LEU A 33 -3.32 -11.79 -4.18
CA LEU A 33 -3.04 -12.00 -2.75
C LEU A 33 -3.56 -13.34 -2.26
N ASP A 34 -4.82 -13.69 -2.54
CA ASP A 34 -5.42 -14.94 -2.09
C ASP A 34 -4.60 -16.15 -2.58
N ARG A 35 -4.22 -16.17 -3.87
CA ARG A 35 -3.34 -17.21 -4.41
C ARG A 35 -1.94 -17.23 -3.79
N PHE A 36 -1.40 -16.07 -3.45
CA PHE A 36 -0.10 -15.97 -2.81
C PHE A 36 -0.13 -16.51 -1.38
N LEU A 37 -1.20 -16.25 -0.63
CA LEU A 37 -1.44 -16.81 0.70
C LEU A 37 -1.52 -18.34 0.67
N GLU A 38 -2.27 -18.92 -0.26
CA GLU A 38 -2.33 -20.38 -0.44
C GLU A 38 -0.95 -21.00 -0.70
N LYS A 39 -0.06 -20.29 -1.40
CA LYS A 39 1.30 -20.74 -1.67
C LYS A 39 2.21 -20.59 -0.46
N ILE A 40 2.06 -19.53 0.34
CA ILE A 40 2.79 -19.37 1.61
C ILE A 40 2.46 -20.53 2.55
N GLU A 41 1.17 -20.87 2.71
CA GLU A 41 0.73 -21.98 3.56
C GLU A 41 1.36 -23.32 3.14
N LYS A 42 1.59 -23.51 1.83
CA LYS A 42 2.24 -24.69 1.25
C LYS A 42 3.77 -24.60 1.25
N GLY A 43 4.37 -23.53 1.79
CA GLY A 43 5.81 -23.30 1.75
C GLY A 43 6.39 -23.03 0.35
N LYS A 44 5.55 -22.67 -0.62
CA LYS A 44 5.92 -22.45 -2.03
C LYS A 44 6.14 -20.99 -2.39
N ALA A 45 5.80 -20.06 -1.49
CA ALA A 45 6.00 -18.64 -1.69
C ALA A 45 6.58 -17.99 -0.43
N LYS A 46 7.24 -16.84 -0.60
CA LYS A 46 7.81 -16.07 0.51
C LYS A 46 7.78 -14.58 0.29
N VAL A 47 7.74 -13.86 1.40
CA VAL A 47 7.97 -12.41 1.45
C VAL A 47 9.40 -12.14 1.86
N VAL A 48 10.05 -11.20 1.18
CA VAL A 48 11.35 -10.67 1.58
C VAL A 48 11.23 -9.17 1.86
N PHE A 49 12.07 -8.67 2.76
CA PHE A 49 12.10 -7.26 3.13
C PHE A 49 13.34 -6.62 2.51
N ASP A 50 13.17 -5.54 1.73
CA ASP A 50 14.31 -4.87 1.14
C ASP A 50 15.07 -3.97 2.15
N LYS A 51 16.25 -3.47 1.77
CA LYS A 51 17.06 -2.59 2.63
C LYS A 51 16.34 -1.28 2.97
N HIS A 52 15.54 -0.74 2.04
CA HIS A 52 14.78 0.49 2.26
C HIS A 52 13.68 0.26 3.30
N PHE A 53 12.99 -0.88 3.22
CA PHE A 53 11.99 -1.34 4.16
C PHE A 53 12.58 -1.46 5.55
N GLN A 54 13.73 -2.12 5.72
CA GLN A 54 14.37 -2.27 7.03
C GLN A 54 14.67 -0.92 7.67
N LYS A 55 15.24 0.02 6.91
CA LYS A 55 15.52 1.39 7.39
C LYS A 55 14.23 2.13 7.78
N ARG A 56 13.24 2.18 6.89
CA ARG A 56 11.99 2.93 7.10
C ARG A 56 11.12 2.34 8.21
N SER A 57 11.14 1.03 8.38
CA SER A 57 10.32 0.35 9.39
C SER A 57 10.80 0.67 10.80
N LEU A 58 12.12 0.81 10.99
CA LEU A 58 12.68 1.33 12.23
C LEU A 58 12.21 2.78 12.50
N GLU A 59 12.36 3.67 11.51
CA GLU A 59 11.93 5.08 11.61
C GLU A 59 10.43 5.24 11.89
N ARG A 60 9.61 4.26 11.49
CA ARG A 60 8.14 4.32 11.56
C ARG A 60 7.53 3.41 12.61
N SER A 61 8.35 2.75 13.43
CA SER A 61 7.88 1.77 14.43
C SER A 61 6.96 0.71 13.83
N VAL A 62 7.39 0.10 12.72
CA VAL A 62 6.73 -1.03 12.06
C VAL A 62 7.61 -2.26 12.25
N SER A 63 7.04 -3.34 12.75
CA SER A 63 7.74 -4.62 12.92
C SER A 63 7.46 -5.59 11.76
N GLU A 64 8.29 -6.61 11.59
CA GLU A 64 7.97 -7.71 10.66
C GLU A 64 6.69 -8.46 11.05
N VAL A 65 6.37 -8.52 12.35
CA VAL A 65 5.13 -9.11 12.84
C VAL A 65 3.93 -8.33 12.34
N ASP A 66 3.99 -6.99 12.40
CA ASP A 66 2.94 -6.12 11.86
C ASP A 66 2.72 -6.42 10.36
N VAL A 67 3.79 -6.58 9.58
CA VAL A 67 3.66 -6.89 8.15
C VAL A 67 3.05 -8.26 7.91
N LYS A 68 3.43 -9.27 8.71
CA LYS A 68 2.84 -10.61 8.61
C LYS A 68 1.35 -10.58 8.94
N GLU A 69 0.92 -9.82 9.96
CA GLU A 69 -0.50 -9.60 10.26
C GLU A 69 -1.23 -8.96 9.07
N ILE A 70 -0.63 -7.94 8.44
CA ILE A 70 -1.23 -7.30 7.25
C ILE A 70 -1.32 -8.25 6.06
N ILE A 71 -0.34 -9.13 5.85
CA ILE A 71 -0.41 -10.14 4.79
C ILE A 71 -1.58 -11.09 5.06
N SER A 72 -1.75 -11.55 6.30
CA SER A 72 -2.78 -12.53 6.67
C SER A 72 -4.20 -11.95 6.73
N TYR A 73 -4.37 -10.70 7.16
CA TYR A 73 -5.68 -10.14 7.49
C TYR A 73 -6.01 -8.83 6.77
N GLY A 74 -5.04 -8.25 6.05
CA GLY A 74 -5.25 -7.06 5.24
C GLY A 74 -5.91 -7.36 3.90
N TRP A 75 -6.26 -6.30 3.18
CA TRP A 75 -6.84 -6.38 1.84
C TRP A 75 -6.21 -5.37 0.90
N VAL A 76 -6.33 -5.63 -0.40
CA VAL A 76 -5.77 -4.79 -1.44
C VAL A 76 -6.55 -3.49 -1.56
N ILE A 77 -5.87 -2.36 -1.43
CA ILE A 77 -6.43 -1.02 -1.69
C ILE A 77 -5.85 -0.36 -2.96
N GLU A 78 -4.71 -0.86 -3.44
CA GLU A 78 -4.14 -0.47 -4.73
C GLU A 78 -3.50 -1.66 -5.42
N ARG A 79 -3.62 -1.69 -6.75
CA ARG A 79 -2.89 -2.61 -7.62
C ARG A 79 -2.41 -1.89 -8.87
N ASN A 80 -1.11 -1.62 -8.91
CA ASN A 80 -0.46 -0.90 -10.00
C ASN A 80 0.34 -1.87 -10.87
N LYS A 81 0.26 -1.71 -12.19
CA LYS A 81 1.05 -2.49 -13.14
C LYS A 81 1.64 -1.58 -14.19
N THR A 82 2.95 -1.63 -14.34
CA THR A 82 3.68 -1.02 -15.45
C THR A 82 4.15 -2.11 -16.41
N THR A 83 4.86 -1.74 -17.47
CA THR A 83 5.52 -2.72 -18.36
C THR A 83 6.63 -3.50 -17.65
N LYS A 84 7.20 -2.96 -16.56
CA LYS A 84 8.38 -3.51 -15.88
C LYS A 84 8.10 -4.05 -14.48
N SER A 85 7.01 -3.62 -13.84
CA SER A 85 6.74 -3.92 -12.43
C SER A 85 5.25 -4.07 -12.16
N LYS A 86 4.93 -4.80 -11.09
CA LYS A 86 3.58 -4.98 -10.59
C LYS A 86 3.62 -4.86 -9.08
N SER A 87 2.86 -3.92 -8.52
CA SER A 87 2.84 -3.69 -7.09
C SER A 87 1.42 -3.64 -6.56
N ILE A 88 1.28 -3.96 -5.27
CA ILE A 88 0.04 -3.78 -4.54
C ILE A 88 0.29 -3.00 -3.25
N VAL A 89 -0.75 -2.34 -2.76
CA VAL A 89 -0.79 -1.78 -1.42
C VAL A 89 -1.86 -2.51 -0.63
N LEU A 90 -1.46 -3.11 0.48
CA LEU A 90 -2.36 -3.69 1.46
C LEU A 90 -2.68 -2.66 2.54
N LEU A 91 -3.95 -2.60 2.94
CA LEU A 91 -4.38 -1.95 4.18
C LEU A 91 -4.83 -3.04 5.15
N GLY A 92 -4.46 -2.86 6.40
CA GLY A 92 -5.05 -3.56 7.53
C GLY A 92 -4.75 -2.82 8.82
N TYR A 93 -5.06 -3.46 9.95
CA TYR A 93 -4.98 -2.86 11.27
C TYR A 93 -4.19 -3.78 12.18
N VAL A 94 -3.16 -3.25 12.84
CA VAL A 94 -2.22 -4.03 13.66
C VAL A 94 -2.24 -3.59 15.11
N GLY A 95 -1.88 -4.53 15.99
CA GLY A 95 -1.77 -4.32 17.43
C GLY A 95 -3.11 -4.00 18.13
N ARG A 96 -3.05 -3.84 19.46
CA ARG A 96 -4.25 -3.69 20.32
C ARG A 96 -5.05 -2.41 20.07
N ASN A 97 -4.40 -1.37 19.53
CA ASN A 97 -5.04 -0.08 19.29
C ASN A 97 -5.62 0.06 17.87
N PHE A 98 -5.68 -1.04 17.10
CA PHE A 98 -6.13 -1.04 15.70
C PHE A 98 -5.45 0.09 14.90
N ARG A 99 -4.12 0.07 14.88
CA ARG A 99 -3.35 1.07 14.13
C ARG A 99 -3.43 0.73 12.64
N PRO A 100 -3.97 1.62 11.77
CA PRO A 100 -3.97 1.35 10.34
C PRO A 100 -2.53 1.30 9.83
N LEU A 101 -2.26 0.36 8.93
CA LEU A 101 -0.96 0.21 8.31
C LEU A 101 -1.14 -0.05 6.82
N HIS A 102 -0.44 0.76 6.00
CA HIS A 102 -0.25 0.49 4.59
C HIS A 102 1.07 -0.25 4.41
N VAL A 103 1.04 -1.36 3.67
CA VAL A 103 2.24 -2.09 3.26
C VAL A 103 2.26 -2.20 1.74
N VAL A 104 3.36 -1.76 1.15
CA VAL A 104 3.57 -1.79 -0.30
C VAL A 104 4.42 -3.02 -0.64
N PHE A 105 3.89 -3.86 -1.52
CA PHE A 105 4.60 -5.01 -2.05
C PHE A 105 4.89 -4.83 -3.53
N ASP A 106 6.13 -5.15 -3.93
CA ASP A 106 6.46 -5.43 -5.32
C ASP A 106 6.35 -6.94 -5.57
N MET A 107 5.63 -7.31 -6.62
CA MET A 107 5.30 -8.69 -6.97
C MET A 107 6.28 -9.19 -8.02
N VAL A 108 7.51 -9.48 -7.57
CA VAL A 108 8.64 -9.91 -8.44
C VAL A 108 8.28 -11.17 -9.23
N SER A 109 7.62 -12.13 -8.58
CA SER A 109 7.02 -13.29 -9.24
C SER A 109 5.77 -13.74 -8.48
N ASP A 110 5.12 -14.80 -8.96
CA ASP A 110 3.97 -15.38 -8.28
C ASP A 110 4.32 -16.09 -6.96
N ASP A 111 5.62 -16.29 -6.67
CA ASP A 111 6.13 -16.98 -5.49
C ASP A 111 7.04 -16.09 -4.61
N LEU A 112 7.40 -14.89 -5.10
CA LEU A 112 8.29 -13.97 -4.42
C LEU A 112 7.72 -12.55 -4.44
N TRP A 113 7.32 -12.07 -3.27
CA TRP A 113 6.94 -10.68 -3.08
C TRP A 113 7.95 -9.97 -2.19
N VAL A 114 8.20 -8.70 -2.49
CA VAL A 114 9.14 -7.86 -1.76
C VAL A 114 8.34 -6.78 -1.04
N ALA A 115 8.41 -6.73 0.29
CA ALA A 115 7.90 -5.60 1.05
C ALA A 115 8.86 -4.41 0.85
N VAL A 116 8.39 -3.36 0.17
CA VAL A 116 9.19 -2.18 -0.21
C VAL A 116 9.11 -1.10 0.87
N THR A 117 7.91 -0.85 1.39
CA THR A 117 7.71 0.11 2.48
C THR A 117 6.45 -0.19 3.26
N ALA A 118 6.43 0.23 4.52
CA ALA A 118 5.22 0.27 5.35
C ALA A 118 5.13 1.61 6.06
N TYR A 119 3.90 2.10 6.27
CA TYR A 119 3.64 3.34 6.98
C TYR A 119 2.22 3.42 7.53
N ASN A 120 2.06 4.17 8.63
CA ASN A 120 0.75 4.53 9.15
C ASN A 120 0.14 5.63 8.26
N PRO A 121 -0.99 5.41 7.57
CA PRO A 121 -1.56 6.41 6.67
C PRO A 121 -2.00 7.69 7.38
N LYS A 122 -2.17 7.69 8.71
CA LYS A 122 -2.42 8.90 9.50
C LYS A 122 -1.31 9.95 9.38
N SER A 123 -0.06 9.55 9.11
CA SER A 123 1.04 10.50 8.88
C SER A 123 0.86 11.31 7.58
N HIS A 124 -0.05 10.86 6.70
CA HIS A 124 -0.45 11.55 5.48
C HIS A 124 -1.97 11.58 5.35
N ALA A 125 -2.69 11.87 6.43
CA ALA A 125 -4.16 11.81 6.45
C ALA A 125 -4.83 12.61 5.32
N TRP A 126 -4.24 13.74 4.92
CA TRP A 126 -4.71 14.55 3.78
C TRP A 126 -4.66 13.84 2.42
N LYS A 127 -3.86 12.78 2.25
CA LYS A 127 -3.80 11.96 1.02
C LYS A 127 -4.94 10.94 0.96
N TRP A 128 -5.55 10.58 2.08
CA TRP A 128 -6.46 9.44 2.19
C TRP A 128 -7.83 9.85 2.72
N ASN A 129 -8.87 9.11 2.37
CA ASN A 129 -10.16 9.27 3.02
C ASN A 129 -10.09 8.80 4.49
N ASP A 130 -11.17 9.04 5.24
CA ASP A 130 -11.25 8.70 6.68
C ASP A 130 -11.10 7.19 6.98
N ARG A 131 -11.29 6.35 5.96
CA ARG A 131 -11.13 4.88 6.05
C ARG A 131 -9.73 4.41 5.60
N PHE A 132 -8.86 5.34 5.24
CA PHE A 132 -7.51 5.13 4.71
C PHE A 132 -7.41 4.30 3.42
N ASN A 133 -8.52 3.92 2.78
CA ASN A 133 -8.54 2.98 1.65
C ASN A 133 -8.68 3.65 0.28
N LYS A 134 -8.93 4.96 0.22
CA LYS A 134 -9.02 5.71 -1.04
C LYS A 134 -8.13 6.94 -1.00
N ARG A 135 -7.37 7.17 -2.08
CA ARG A 135 -6.63 8.42 -2.24
C ARG A 135 -7.59 9.55 -2.58
N ILE A 136 -7.54 10.64 -1.81
CA ILE A 136 -8.35 11.85 -2.04
C ILE A 136 -7.52 13.03 -2.55
N CYS A 137 -6.19 12.99 -2.40
CA CYS A 137 -5.28 14.03 -2.85
C CYS A 137 -4.03 13.43 -3.51
N PHE A 138 -3.59 14.09 -4.60
CA PHE A 138 -2.43 13.73 -5.41
C PHE A 138 -1.38 14.85 -5.48
N CYS A 139 -1.55 15.90 -4.69
CA CYS A 139 -0.50 16.88 -4.47
C CYS A 139 0.67 16.22 -3.74
N ASN A 140 1.85 16.79 -3.87
CA ASN A 140 3.01 16.46 -3.04
C ASN A 140 3.51 17.77 -2.42
N PRO A 141 3.60 17.89 -1.07
CA PRO A 141 4.02 19.13 -0.43
C PRO A 141 5.47 19.50 -0.76
N GLU A 142 6.27 18.52 -1.18
CA GLU A 142 7.66 18.70 -1.61
C GLU A 142 7.76 19.29 -3.03
N ASP A 143 6.66 19.34 -3.81
CA ASP A 143 6.64 19.94 -5.15
C ASP A 143 6.50 21.48 -5.12
N VAL A 144 6.60 22.11 -3.94
CA VAL A 144 6.40 23.57 -3.72
C VAL A 144 7.74 24.32 -3.62
N GLU A 145 8.85 23.70 -4.01
CA GLU A 145 10.17 24.37 -4.12
C GLU A 145 10.32 25.19 -5.41
#